data_AF-A0A544YMG9-F1
#
_entry.id   AF-A0A544YMG9-F1
#
_cell.length_a   1.000
_cell.length_b   1.000
_cell.length_c   1.000
_cell.angle_alpha   90.00
_cell.angle_beta   90.00
_cell.angle_gamma   90.00
#
_symmetry.space_group_name_H-M   'P 1'
#
loop_
_entity.id
_entity.type
_entity.pdbx_description
1 polymer ?
#
loop_
_entity_poly.entity_id
_entity_poly.type
_entity_poly.pdbx_seq_one_letter_code
_entity_poly.pdbx_strand_id
1 'polypeptide(L)'
;MSKRSTIHPTRRALTAVLSALVLVVACVVAAAAGSPPATAAPALLSQGKTATASSTENAGTPASAAVDGDTGTRWSSAFSDPQWLQVDLGTTATLSQVVLNWEAAYATAFKIQVSDNASTWTDAYSTTTGTGGTQTLDVTGTGRYVRVYGTARATAYGYSLWEFQVYGTTSGTACGAADAAQGRPATASSTENATTPAWAAVDGNGATRWSSAFSDPQWLQVDLGSARTICKVVLAWEAAYATAFKIQVSGNASTWTDVYSTTTGTGGTQTLDVTGTGRYVRVYGTARATAYGYSLWSFTVNTTGGSTEPTTGPTTPPDAFWGDTSTIPAAKNVVMVKILNRTNGQYPDSQVYWSYNGQVHSIAEQPYFDMPANTAGRMYFYLGSPDSQYYDFIEFTVGPSVFNGNTTRVDAFGLKLAMRLHARDGYDVAVGEDYATFAESRAATFQRFIDEVPAEFKPLAQVQAPYRIPAPGSASIFQPGGAYANYFTGYAAQQGVTATTSQVTGCAGPLSEAPQMCAALNRHVAGLSDAQQSDPSTYYTAAPANYYAKFWHDHAIGKLAYGFPYDDYAGRSSFISHGDPQWLLVAVGW
;
A
#
# COMPACT_ATOMS: atom_id res chain seq x y z
N MET A 1 -78.35 -58.19 -18.71
CA MET A 1 -77.87 -56.90 -18.15
C MET A 1 -76.47 -56.62 -18.68
N SER A 2 -76.31 -55.68 -19.62
CA SER A 2 -75.06 -54.92 -19.85
C SER A 2 -75.32 -53.93 -21.00
N LYS A 3 -75.35 -52.63 -20.70
CA LYS A 3 -75.34 -51.54 -21.70
C LYS A 3 -73.91 -51.03 -21.80
N ARG A 4 -73.28 -51.17 -22.97
CA ARG A 4 -72.01 -50.51 -23.31
C ARG A 4 -72.27 -49.03 -23.59
N SER A 5 -71.47 -48.16 -22.98
CA SER A 5 -71.43 -46.71 -23.18
C SER A 5 -70.29 -46.36 -24.15
N THR A 6 -70.59 -45.56 -25.17
CA THR A 6 -69.62 -44.91 -26.06
C THR A 6 -69.45 -43.45 -25.66
N ILE A 7 -68.23 -43.05 -25.30
CA ILE A 7 -67.85 -41.66 -25.00
C ILE A 7 -67.06 -41.10 -26.19
N HIS A 8 -67.41 -39.91 -26.67
CA HIS A 8 -66.59 -39.08 -27.57
C HIS A 8 -65.96 -37.93 -26.78
N PRO A 9 -64.64 -37.66 -26.91
CA PRO A 9 -64.04 -36.49 -26.29
C PRO A 9 -64.22 -35.22 -27.14
N THR A 10 -64.50 -34.13 -26.42
CA THR A 10 -64.92 -32.81 -26.88
C THR A 10 -63.78 -31.87 -27.29
N ARG A 11 -64.10 -30.97 -28.25
CA ARG A 11 -63.34 -29.86 -28.87
C ARG A 11 -62.66 -28.81 -27.96
N ARG A 12 -62.24 -29.13 -26.73
CA ARG A 12 -61.68 -28.13 -25.79
C ARG A 12 -60.15 -27.96 -25.83
N ALA A 13 -59.41 -28.75 -26.61
CA ALA A 13 -57.95 -28.77 -26.54
C ALA A 13 -57.22 -27.77 -27.47
N LEU A 14 -57.84 -27.26 -28.54
CA LEU A 14 -57.12 -26.44 -29.53
C LEU A 14 -57.09 -24.93 -29.24
N THR A 15 -58.03 -24.39 -28.45
CA THR A 15 -58.06 -22.95 -28.15
C THR A 15 -57.08 -22.54 -27.04
N ALA A 16 -56.65 -23.45 -26.18
CA ALA A 16 -55.70 -23.14 -25.10
C ALA A 16 -54.24 -22.99 -25.59
N VAL A 17 -53.88 -23.59 -26.73
CA VAL A 17 -52.50 -23.60 -27.22
C VAL A 17 -52.15 -22.31 -27.99
N LEU A 18 -53.11 -21.68 -28.68
CA LEU A 18 -52.86 -20.41 -29.39
C LEU A 18 -52.76 -19.20 -28.44
N SER A 19 -53.49 -19.18 -27.32
CA SER A 19 -53.43 -18.07 -26.36
C SER A 19 -52.13 -18.04 -25.55
N ALA A 20 -51.49 -19.19 -25.35
CA ALA A 20 -50.19 -19.28 -24.67
C ALA A 20 -49.03 -18.77 -25.54
N LEU A 21 -49.11 -18.93 -26.86
CA LEU A 21 -48.02 -18.53 -27.77
C LEU A 21 -47.97 -17.00 -27.99
N VAL A 22 -49.12 -16.31 -27.99
CA VAL A 22 -49.19 -14.85 -28.15
C VAL A 22 -48.68 -14.13 -26.89
N LEU A 23 -48.90 -14.70 -25.70
CA LEU A 23 -48.39 -14.12 -24.45
C LEU A 23 -46.86 -14.24 -24.33
N VAL A 24 -46.27 -15.35 -24.80
CA VAL A 24 -44.82 -15.57 -24.76
C VAL A 24 -44.09 -14.64 -25.74
N VAL A 25 -44.65 -14.37 -26.93
CA VAL A 25 -44.04 -13.42 -27.88
C VAL A 25 -44.15 -11.97 -27.41
N ALA A 26 -45.25 -11.58 -26.74
CA ALA A 26 -45.38 -10.24 -26.15
C ALA A 26 -44.39 -10.01 -24.98
N CYS A 27 -44.09 -11.04 -24.18
CA CYS A 27 -43.11 -10.95 -23.10
C CYS A 27 -41.65 -10.89 -23.61
N VAL A 28 -41.34 -11.48 -24.77
CA VAL A 28 -39.98 -11.45 -25.35
C VAL A 28 -39.67 -10.11 -26.02
N VAL A 29 -40.67 -9.39 -26.56
CA VAL A 29 -40.45 -8.07 -27.18
C VAL A 29 -40.31 -6.96 -26.12
N ALA A 30 -40.93 -7.09 -24.94
CA ALA A 30 -40.75 -6.13 -23.83
C ALA A 30 -39.38 -6.24 -23.14
N ALA A 31 -38.64 -7.34 -23.32
CA ALA A 31 -37.32 -7.56 -22.75
C ALA A 31 -36.16 -6.97 -23.60
N ALA A 32 -36.46 -6.37 -24.76
CA ALA A 32 -35.47 -5.81 -25.68
C ALA A 32 -35.37 -4.28 -25.67
N ALA A 33 -36.18 -3.58 -24.87
CA ALA A 33 -36.00 -2.16 -24.61
C ALA A 33 -34.99 -2.03 -23.46
N GLY A 34 -33.72 -1.82 -23.80
CA GLY A 34 -32.67 -1.55 -22.81
C GLY A 34 -33.09 -0.41 -21.89
N SER A 35 -33.20 -0.68 -20.59
CA SER A 35 -33.34 0.35 -19.59
C SER A 35 -32.19 1.34 -19.77
N PRO A 36 -32.42 2.67 -19.79
CA PRO A 36 -31.32 3.62 -19.69
C PRO A 36 -30.53 3.28 -18.41
N PRO A 37 -29.20 3.44 -18.42
CA PRO A 37 -28.40 3.18 -17.23
C PRO A 37 -29.01 3.98 -16.08
N ALA A 38 -29.37 3.30 -14.99
CA ALA A 38 -29.78 3.96 -13.76
C ALA A 38 -28.55 4.70 -13.22
N THR A 39 -28.48 6.01 -13.49
CA THR A 39 -27.57 6.89 -12.76
C THR A 39 -27.99 6.83 -11.30
N ALA A 40 -27.10 6.34 -10.43
CA ALA A 40 -27.31 6.38 -9.00
C ALA A 40 -27.63 7.83 -8.58
N ALA A 41 -28.62 8.03 -7.70
CA ALA A 41 -28.90 9.34 -7.15
C ALA A 41 -27.62 9.92 -6.51
N PRO A 42 -27.35 11.24 -6.64
CA PRO A 42 -26.20 11.87 -6.00
C PRO A 42 -26.16 11.53 -4.50
N ALA A 43 -25.00 11.16 -3.97
CA ALA A 43 -24.86 10.81 -2.56
C ALA A 43 -24.84 12.06 -1.68
N LEU A 44 -25.63 12.09 -0.60
CA LEU A 44 -25.63 13.16 0.40
C LEU A 44 -24.39 13.05 1.29
N LEU A 45 -23.50 14.05 1.22
CA LEU A 45 -22.18 14.04 1.86
C LEU A 45 -22.12 14.85 3.17
N SER A 46 -22.98 15.85 3.35
CA SER A 46 -22.91 16.76 4.51
C SER A 46 -23.65 16.28 5.75
N GLN A 47 -24.56 15.32 5.65
CA GLN A 47 -25.39 14.92 6.80
C GLN A 47 -24.54 14.33 7.93
N GLY A 48 -24.79 14.80 9.16
CA GLY A 48 -24.08 14.41 10.38
C GLY A 48 -22.62 14.89 10.46
N LYS A 49 -22.15 15.69 9.50
CA LYS A 49 -20.77 16.17 9.46
C LYS A 49 -20.57 17.38 10.38
N THR A 50 -19.31 17.63 10.73
CA THR A 50 -18.93 18.81 11.51
C THR A 50 -19.22 20.08 10.73
N ALA A 51 -20.06 20.95 11.30
CA ALA A 51 -20.36 22.26 10.75
C ALA A 51 -19.88 23.38 11.68
N THR A 52 -19.34 24.46 11.09
CA THR A 52 -18.99 25.70 11.79
C THR A 52 -19.58 26.88 11.06
N ALA A 53 -19.72 28.01 11.75
CA ALA A 53 -20.29 29.22 11.19
C ALA A 53 -19.52 30.45 11.67
N SER A 54 -19.65 31.56 10.93
CA SER A 54 -19.13 32.87 11.35
C SER A 54 -19.74 33.37 12.65
N SER A 55 -20.99 33.00 12.92
CA SER A 55 -21.70 33.33 14.15
C SER A 55 -22.90 32.40 14.35
N THR A 56 -23.47 32.46 15.55
CA THR A 56 -24.77 31.87 15.88
C THR A 56 -25.63 32.93 16.58
N GLU A 57 -26.93 32.95 16.32
CA GLU A 57 -27.87 33.86 16.99
C GLU A 57 -27.93 33.58 18.49
N ASN A 58 -28.03 32.30 18.87
CA ASN A 58 -28.00 31.81 20.24
C ASN A 58 -27.64 30.31 20.28
N ALA A 59 -27.53 29.75 21.48
CA ALA A 59 -27.14 28.34 21.70
C ALA A 59 -28.14 27.32 21.13
N GLY A 60 -29.39 27.70 20.89
CA GLY A 60 -30.44 26.83 20.33
C GLY A 60 -30.44 26.74 18.81
N THR A 61 -29.62 27.52 18.10
CA THR A 61 -29.52 27.51 16.63
C THR A 61 -28.07 27.30 16.14
N PRO A 62 -27.40 26.21 16.55
CA PRO A 62 -26.01 25.96 16.23
C PRO A 62 -25.79 25.63 14.75
N ALA A 63 -24.56 25.74 14.26
CA ALA A 63 -24.20 25.35 12.89
C ALA A 63 -24.53 23.89 12.57
N SER A 64 -24.40 23.00 13.55
CA SER A 64 -24.72 21.56 13.41
C SER A 64 -26.18 21.30 13.08
N ALA A 65 -27.08 22.21 13.44
CA ALA A 65 -28.52 22.06 13.22
C ALA A 65 -28.96 22.33 11.78
N ALA A 66 -28.01 22.61 10.87
CA ALA A 66 -28.29 22.71 9.44
C ALA A 66 -27.72 21.51 8.66
N VAL A 67 -27.21 20.49 9.34
CA VAL A 67 -26.66 19.28 8.70
C VAL A 67 -27.07 18.01 9.47
N ASP A 68 -28.03 18.09 10.37
CA ASP A 68 -28.46 16.95 11.21
C ASP A 68 -29.54 16.10 10.51
N GLY A 69 -30.15 16.60 9.44
CA GLY A 69 -31.23 15.96 8.71
C GLY A 69 -32.60 16.13 9.35
N ASP A 70 -32.72 16.96 10.38
CA ASP A 70 -33.99 17.29 11.02
C ASP A 70 -34.46 18.67 10.54
N THR A 71 -35.51 18.70 9.72
CA THR A 71 -36.07 19.96 9.21
C THR A 71 -36.84 20.76 10.27
N GLY A 72 -36.87 20.31 11.53
CA GLY A 72 -37.36 21.05 12.69
C GLY A 72 -36.30 21.83 13.47
N THR A 73 -35.01 21.61 13.20
CA THR A 73 -33.87 22.32 13.81
C THR A 73 -33.17 23.20 12.77
N ARG A 74 -32.49 24.27 13.20
CA ARG A 74 -31.86 25.21 12.25
C ARG A 74 -30.61 25.88 12.78
N TRP A 75 -29.71 26.22 11.87
CA TRP A 75 -28.72 27.26 12.11
C TRP A 75 -29.33 28.66 11.93
N SER A 76 -28.89 29.63 12.73
CA SER A 76 -29.20 31.06 12.54
C SER A 76 -27.97 31.90 12.86
N SER A 77 -27.67 32.89 12.02
CA SER A 77 -26.52 33.80 12.18
C SER A 77 -26.84 35.05 13.01
N ALA A 78 -25.81 35.81 13.38
CA ALA A 78 -25.95 37.20 13.77
C ALA A 78 -26.53 38.05 12.62
N PHE A 79 -27.13 39.20 12.95
CA PHE A 79 -27.95 40.00 12.04
C PHE A 79 -27.08 41.03 11.28
N SER A 80 -26.05 40.54 10.61
CA SER A 80 -25.11 41.35 9.83
C SER A 80 -24.68 40.63 8.56
N ASP A 81 -24.10 41.38 7.63
CA ASP A 81 -23.55 40.87 6.38
C ASP A 81 -22.05 41.16 6.32
N PRO A 82 -21.21 40.22 5.83
CA PRO A 82 -21.53 38.85 5.42
C PRO A 82 -21.56 37.85 6.59
N GLN A 83 -22.20 36.70 6.37
CA GLN A 83 -22.12 35.54 7.28
C GLN A 83 -21.94 34.25 6.48
N TRP A 84 -21.44 33.21 7.12
CA TRP A 84 -21.24 31.91 6.49
C TRP A 84 -21.52 30.76 7.42
N LEU A 85 -21.92 29.65 6.81
CA LEU A 85 -22.03 28.32 7.40
C LEU A 85 -21.21 27.38 6.51
N GLN A 86 -20.28 26.63 7.10
CA GLN A 86 -19.48 25.64 6.40
C GLN A 86 -19.66 24.25 7.00
N VAL A 87 -19.46 23.24 6.17
CA VAL A 87 -19.38 21.83 6.55
C VAL A 87 -18.02 21.25 6.14
N ASP A 88 -17.41 20.48 7.03
CA ASP A 88 -16.25 19.63 6.72
C ASP A 88 -16.75 18.25 6.29
N LEU A 89 -16.62 17.91 5.01
CA LEU A 89 -17.06 16.61 4.49
C LEU A 89 -16.20 15.45 5.02
N GLY A 90 -15.05 15.75 5.64
CA GLY A 90 -14.06 14.82 6.18
C GLY A 90 -13.01 14.39 5.15
N THR A 91 -13.31 14.50 3.85
CA THR A 91 -12.41 14.20 2.74
C THR A 91 -12.73 15.09 1.53
N THR A 92 -11.78 15.27 0.61
CA THR A 92 -12.03 16.00 -0.64
C THR A 92 -13.07 15.26 -1.47
N ALA A 93 -14.15 15.97 -1.81
CA ALA A 93 -15.23 15.46 -2.62
C ALA A 93 -15.36 16.27 -3.92
N THR A 94 -15.79 15.60 -4.97
CA THR A 94 -16.29 16.23 -6.20
C THR A 94 -17.78 16.48 -6.00
N LEU A 95 -18.19 17.74 -5.97
CA LEU A 95 -19.59 18.12 -5.78
C LEU A 95 -20.36 17.99 -7.09
N SER A 96 -21.64 17.62 -6.97
CA SER A 96 -22.59 17.63 -8.07
C SER A 96 -23.78 18.55 -7.82
N GLN A 97 -24.18 18.72 -6.56
CA GLN A 97 -25.38 19.49 -6.20
C GLN A 97 -25.29 20.00 -4.77
N VAL A 98 -25.92 21.15 -4.51
CA VAL A 98 -26.22 21.65 -3.16
C VAL A 98 -27.70 21.93 -3.04
N VAL A 99 -28.34 21.46 -1.98
CA VAL A 99 -29.71 21.82 -1.62
C VAL A 99 -29.67 22.66 -0.34
N LEU A 100 -30.22 23.87 -0.42
CA LEU A 100 -30.39 24.78 0.71
C LEU A 100 -31.86 24.80 1.09
N ASN A 101 -32.19 24.42 2.32
CA ASN A 101 -33.53 24.59 2.88
C ASN A 101 -33.53 25.79 3.82
N TRP A 102 -33.84 26.97 3.28
CA TRP A 102 -33.88 28.21 4.06
C TRP A 102 -35.10 28.28 4.96
N GLU A 103 -34.93 28.99 6.07
CA GLU A 103 -36.07 29.55 6.80
C GLU A 103 -36.62 30.80 6.07
N ALA A 104 -37.62 31.48 6.66
CA ALA A 104 -38.09 32.77 6.17
C ALA A 104 -36.98 33.84 6.15
N ALA A 105 -35.96 33.71 7.00
CA ALA A 105 -34.77 34.55 7.02
C ALA A 105 -33.66 33.97 6.10
N TYR A 106 -33.67 34.35 4.82
CA TYR A 106 -32.78 33.80 3.78
C TYR A 106 -31.84 34.84 3.15
N ALA A 107 -30.90 34.36 2.31
CA ALA A 107 -30.00 35.21 1.52
C ALA A 107 -30.57 35.55 0.14
N THR A 108 -30.62 36.84 -0.23
CA THR A 108 -30.84 37.24 -1.64
C THR A 108 -29.53 37.16 -2.43
N ALA A 109 -28.39 37.53 -1.83
CA ALA A 109 -27.09 37.35 -2.44
C ALA A 109 -26.22 36.39 -1.62
N PHE A 110 -25.71 35.34 -2.26
CA PHE A 110 -24.83 34.36 -1.64
C PHE A 110 -23.96 33.62 -2.66
N LYS A 111 -22.95 32.94 -2.14
CA LYS A 111 -22.08 32.03 -2.88
C LYS A 111 -22.07 30.65 -2.24
N ILE A 112 -21.92 29.62 -3.06
CA ILE A 112 -21.41 28.32 -2.59
C ILE A 112 -19.93 28.30 -2.92
N GLN A 113 -19.11 27.98 -1.92
CA GLN A 113 -17.66 27.92 -2.10
C GLN A 113 -17.10 26.59 -1.62
N VAL A 114 -16.08 26.11 -2.31
CA VAL A 114 -15.32 24.90 -1.95
C VAL A 114 -13.91 25.29 -1.51
N SER A 115 -13.31 24.47 -0.64
CA SER A 115 -11.95 24.64 -0.15
C SER A 115 -11.33 23.31 0.26
N ASP A 116 -10.03 23.14 0.03
CA ASP A 116 -9.29 21.99 0.57
C ASP A 116 -8.82 22.20 2.02
N ASN A 117 -8.74 23.46 2.48
CA ASN A 117 -8.06 23.85 3.72
C ASN A 117 -8.85 24.81 4.64
N ALA A 118 -10.12 25.08 4.31
CA ALA A 118 -11.02 26.02 4.98
C ALA A 118 -10.55 27.48 5.06
N SER A 119 -9.43 27.85 4.41
CA SER A 119 -8.86 29.21 4.44
C SER A 119 -8.82 29.86 3.06
N THR A 120 -8.53 29.09 2.01
CA THR A 120 -8.57 29.52 0.61
C THR A 120 -9.84 28.97 -0.05
N TRP A 121 -10.66 29.85 -0.62
CA TRP A 121 -11.99 29.49 -1.11
C TRP A 121 -12.15 29.79 -2.59
N THR A 122 -12.78 28.86 -3.32
CA THR A 122 -13.14 29.02 -4.73
C THR A 122 -14.66 28.99 -4.87
N ASP A 123 -15.21 29.90 -5.68
CA ASP A 123 -16.65 29.98 -5.93
C ASP A 123 -17.08 28.81 -6.83
N ALA A 124 -18.00 27.98 -6.33
CA ALA A 124 -18.67 26.93 -7.09
C ALA A 124 -20.04 27.38 -7.62
N TYR A 125 -20.65 28.38 -6.98
CA TYR A 125 -21.90 29.03 -7.40
C TYR A 125 -21.99 30.45 -6.83
N SER A 126 -22.70 31.35 -7.52
CA SER A 126 -23.02 32.68 -7.00
C SER A 126 -24.38 33.16 -7.51
N THR A 127 -25.09 33.91 -6.68
CA THR A 127 -26.35 34.58 -7.06
C THR A 127 -26.54 35.87 -6.28
N THR A 128 -27.33 36.79 -6.83
CA THR A 128 -27.81 38.02 -6.17
C THR A 128 -29.34 38.08 -6.09
N THR A 129 -30.04 37.04 -6.55
CA THR A 129 -31.49 36.97 -6.66
C THR A 129 -32.07 35.71 -6.02
N GLY A 130 -31.45 35.24 -4.93
CA GLY A 130 -31.93 34.12 -4.12
C GLY A 130 -33.38 34.30 -3.67
N THR A 131 -34.15 33.21 -3.70
CA THR A 131 -35.60 33.22 -3.50
C THR A 131 -36.04 32.71 -2.12
N GLY A 132 -35.11 32.19 -1.31
CA GLY A 132 -35.44 31.48 -0.07
C GLY A 132 -36.11 30.12 -0.34
N GLY A 133 -36.73 29.56 0.70
CA GLY A 133 -37.31 28.21 0.65
C GLY A 133 -36.28 27.12 0.35
N THR A 134 -36.72 26.02 -0.26
CA THR A 134 -35.81 24.97 -0.73
C THR A 134 -35.25 25.31 -2.12
N GLN A 135 -33.95 25.52 -2.21
CA GLN A 135 -33.23 25.79 -3.45
C GLN A 135 -32.30 24.62 -3.77
N THR A 136 -32.46 24.03 -4.95
CA THR A 136 -31.53 23.03 -5.49
C THR A 136 -30.61 23.71 -6.50
N LEU A 137 -29.31 23.58 -6.29
CA LEU A 137 -28.26 24.26 -7.04
C LEU A 137 -27.34 23.21 -7.64
N ASP A 138 -27.24 23.19 -8.96
CA ASP A 138 -26.18 22.41 -9.62
C ASP A 138 -24.85 23.14 -9.42
N VAL A 139 -23.88 22.43 -8.89
CA VAL A 139 -22.55 22.98 -8.58
C VAL A 139 -21.48 22.02 -9.10
N THR A 140 -20.34 22.59 -9.46
CA THR A 140 -19.16 21.81 -9.85
C THR A 140 -17.96 22.32 -9.07
N GLY A 141 -17.08 21.41 -8.68
CA GLY A 141 -15.85 21.75 -7.98
C GLY A 141 -15.43 20.64 -7.03
N THR A 142 -14.16 20.69 -6.63
CA THR A 142 -13.58 19.74 -5.67
C THR A 142 -13.18 20.48 -4.40
N GLY A 143 -13.46 19.89 -3.24
CA GLY A 143 -12.99 20.41 -1.96
C GLY A 143 -13.42 19.52 -0.79
N ARG A 144 -12.71 19.62 0.33
CA ARG A 144 -13.08 18.97 1.59
C ARG A 144 -14.11 19.79 2.37
N TYR A 145 -13.99 21.10 2.32
CA TYR A 145 -14.87 22.04 2.98
C TYR A 145 -15.78 22.69 1.97
N VAL A 146 -17.04 22.83 2.33
CA VAL A 146 -18.05 23.52 1.51
C VAL A 146 -18.77 24.52 2.39
N ARG A 147 -18.96 25.74 1.91
CA ARG A 147 -19.71 26.76 2.65
C ARG A 147 -20.73 27.47 1.79
N VAL A 148 -21.81 27.89 2.43
CA VAL A 148 -22.65 28.99 1.96
C VAL A 148 -22.12 30.29 2.56
N TYR A 149 -21.85 31.27 1.70
CA TYR A 149 -21.34 32.60 2.07
C TYR A 149 -22.37 33.65 1.67
N GLY A 150 -23.20 34.06 2.63
CA GLY A 150 -24.25 35.06 2.44
C GLY A 150 -23.68 36.48 2.47
N THR A 151 -24.01 37.27 1.46
CA THR A 151 -23.53 38.66 1.30
C THR A 151 -24.64 39.70 1.33
N ALA A 152 -25.90 39.31 1.17
CA ALA A 152 -27.05 40.18 1.42
C ALA A 152 -28.26 39.39 1.94
N ARG A 153 -28.86 39.85 3.04
CA ARG A 153 -30.06 39.27 3.66
C ARG A 153 -31.34 39.73 2.96
N ALA A 154 -32.34 38.86 2.92
CA ALA A 154 -33.68 39.17 2.41
C ALA A 154 -34.55 39.91 3.45
N THR A 155 -34.20 39.82 4.73
CA THR A 155 -34.97 40.37 5.85
C THR A 155 -34.05 41.13 6.81
N ALA A 156 -34.61 41.74 7.86
CA ALA A 156 -33.83 42.38 8.92
C ALA A 156 -33.10 41.37 9.86
N TYR A 157 -33.53 40.10 9.84
CA TYR A 157 -32.95 39.02 10.65
C TYR A 157 -31.67 38.46 10.03
N GLY A 158 -30.97 37.56 10.74
CA GLY A 158 -29.81 36.84 10.24
C GLY A 158 -30.14 35.87 9.09
N TYR A 159 -29.13 35.13 8.62
CA TYR A 159 -29.35 34.01 7.70
C TYR A 159 -29.73 32.77 8.51
N SER A 160 -30.73 32.02 8.06
CA SER A 160 -31.17 30.80 8.75
C SER A 160 -31.49 29.66 7.78
N LEU A 161 -30.92 28.49 8.07
CA LEU A 161 -31.05 27.26 7.27
C LEU A 161 -31.56 26.15 8.17
N TRP A 162 -32.66 25.53 7.76
CA TRP A 162 -33.10 24.23 8.28
C TRP A 162 -32.10 23.15 7.86
N GLU A 163 -31.66 23.16 6.60
CA GLU A 163 -30.73 22.14 6.07
C GLU A 163 -29.79 22.72 4.99
N PHE A 164 -28.53 22.29 5.04
CA PHE A 164 -27.46 22.54 4.09
C PHE A 164 -26.91 21.21 3.58
N GLN A 165 -27.51 20.75 2.50
CA GLN A 165 -27.26 19.44 1.93
C GLN A 165 -26.28 19.54 0.77
N VAL A 166 -25.13 18.91 0.89
CA VAL A 166 -24.10 18.86 -0.14
C VAL A 166 -24.08 17.46 -0.73
N TYR A 167 -24.26 17.36 -2.04
CA TYR A 167 -24.27 16.11 -2.77
C TYR A 167 -23.06 16.01 -3.70
N GLY A 168 -22.55 14.80 -3.86
CA GLY A 168 -21.46 14.54 -4.79
C GLY A 168 -20.88 13.14 -4.63
N THR A 169 -19.64 13.00 -5.08
CA THR A 169 -18.85 11.79 -4.92
C THR A 169 -17.57 12.15 -4.18
N THR A 170 -17.29 11.48 -3.07
CA THR A 170 -15.99 11.60 -2.42
C THR A 170 -14.92 11.02 -3.33
N SER A 171 -13.88 11.79 -3.64
CA SER A 171 -12.68 11.26 -4.32
C SER A 171 -11.75 10.52 -3.35
N GLY A 172 -12.19 10.32 -2.10
CA GLY A 172 -11.52 9.47 -1.14
C GLY A 172 -11.60 8.01 -1.56
N THR A 173 -10.46 7.42 -1.89
CA THR A 173 -10.33 5.97 -2.00
C THR A 173 -10.94 5.35 -0.74
N ALA A 174 -11.93 4.46 -0.90
CA ALA A 174 -12.62 3.83 0.22
C ALA A 174 -11.61 3.32 1.26
N CYS A 175 -11.97 3.42 2.55
CA CYS A 175 -11.11 2.93 3.62
C CYS A 175 -10.80 1.46 3.38
N GLY A 176 -9.52 1.14 3.17
CA GLY A 176 -9.10 -0.22 2.85
C GLY A 176 -9.50 -1.17 3.98
N ALA A 177 -9.96 -2.37 3.63
CA ALA A 177 -10.27 -3.39 4.65
C ALA A 177 -9.00 -3.98 5.30
N ALA A 178 -7.84 -3.85 4.64
CA ALA A 178 -6.57 -4.39 5.10
C ALA A 178 -6.05 -3.65 6.33
N ASP A 179 -5.56 -4.41 7.32
CA ASP A 179 -4.87 -3.89 8.49
C ASP A 179 -3.41 -3.55 8.14
N ALA A 180 -3.13 -2.26 8.00
CA ALA A 180 -1.80 -1.74 7.71
C ALA A 180 -0.83 -1.89 8.91
N ALA A 181 -1.34 -2.07 10.13
CA ALA A 181 -0.52 -2.31 11.32
C ALA A 181 -0.12 -3.78 11.47
N GLN A 182 -0.83 -4.73 10.84
CA GLN A 182 -0.57 -6.16 11.01
C GLN A 182 0.85 -6.53 10.56
N GLY A 183 1.60 -7.21 11.43
CA GLY A 183 2.98 -7.65 11.23
C GLY A 183 4.02 -6.55 11.27
N ARG A 184 3.63 -5.30 11.55
CA ARG A 184 4.54 -4.15 11.58
C ARG A 184 5.33 -4.04 12.89
N PRO A 185 6.51 -3.41 12.89
CA PRO A 185 7.24 -3.12 14.13
C PRO A 185 6.40 -2.28 15.09
N ALA A 186 6.22 -2.77 16.32
CA ALA A 186 5.53 -2.05 17.38
C ALA A 186 6.43 -1.87 18.60
N THR A 187 6.33 -0.70 19.23
CA THR A 187 6.99 -0.39 20.50
C THR A 187 5.96 0.16 21.48
N ALA A 188 6.27 0.10 22.77
CA ALA A 188 5.39 0.61 23.81
C ALA A 188 6.20 1.34 24.89
N SER A 189 5.54 2.18 25.67
CA SER A 189 6.14 2.82 26.84
C SER A 189 6.62 1.82 27.88
N SER A 190 5.93 0.68 28.00
CA SER A 190 6.32 -0.43 28.87
C SER A 190 5.64 -1.73 28.44
N THR A 191 6.10 -2.83 29.02
CA THR A 191 5.45 -4.15 28.94
C THR A 191 5.31 -4.69 30.36
N GLU A 192 4.16 -5.29 30.69
CA GLU A 192 3.93 -5.90 32.00
C GLU A 192 4.94 -7.01 32.28
N ASN A 193 5.20 -7.84 31.28
CA ASN A 193 6.23 -8.88 31.29
C ASN A 193 6.58 -9.33 29.85
N ALA A 194 7.55 -10.24 29.72
CA ALA A 194 8.06 -10.72 28.43
C ALA A 194 7.03 -11.46 27.55
N THR A 195 5.91 -11.94 28.12
CA THR A 195 4.87 -12.68 27.38
C THR A 195 3.78 -11.79 26.81
N THR A 196 3.77 -10.49 27.14
CA THR A 196 2.81 -9.50 26.62
C THR A 196 3.50 -8.31 25.91
N PRO A 197 4.35 -8.57 24.90
CA PRO A 197 5.14 -7.54 24.23
C PRO A 197 4.29 -6.65 23.31
N ALA A 198 4.84 -5.50 22.90
CA ALA A 198 4.14 -4.55 22.03
C ALA A 198 3.65 -5.15 20.70
N TRP A 199 4.48 -5.98 20.06
CA TRP A 199 4.16 -6.61 18.78
C TRP A 199 2.94 -7.55 18.85
N ALA A 200 2.60 -8.05 20.04
CA ALA A 200 1.49 -8.99 20.23
C ALA A 200 0.11 -8.36 19.99
N ALA A 201 0.00 -7.02 19.99
CA ALA A 201 -1.23 -6.33 19.61
C ALA A 201 -1.34 -6.13 18.09
N VAL A 202 -0.32 -6.47 17.30
CA VAL A 202 -0.32 -6.26 15.84
C VAL A 202 0.08 -7.53 15.07
N ASP A 203 0.10 -8.69 15.70
CA ASP A 203 0.52 -9.95 15.08
C ASP A 203 -0.60 -10.67 14.30
N GLY A 204 -1.84 -10.20 14.41
CA GLY A 204 -3.02 -10.80 13.80
C GLY A 204 -3.54 -12.04 14.54
N ASN A 205 -3.02 -12.34 15.73
CA ASN A 205 -3.44 -13.45 16.56
C ASN A 205 -4.31 -12.96 17.73
N GLY A 206 -5.60 -13.28 17.70
CA GLY A 206 -6.55 -12.87 18.76
C GLY A 206 -6.34 -13.53 20.13
N ALA A 207 -5.31 -14.38 20.29
CA ALA A 207 -4.97 -15.04 21.56
C ALA A 207 -3.72 -14.45 22.25
N THR A 208 -3.01 -13.53 21.61
CA THR A 208 -1.85 -12.82 22.14
C THR A 208 -2.20 -11.35 22.36
N ARG A 209 -1.53 -10.67 23.29
CA ARG A 209 -1.82 -9.27 23.61
C ARG A 209 -0.62 -8.50 24.11
N TRP A 210 -0.63 -7.19 23.87
CA TRP A 210 0.21 -6.27 24.63
C TRP A 210 -0.43 -5.97 25.99
N SER A 211 0.40 -5.78 27.03
CA SER A 211 -0.02 -5.29 28.35
C SER A 211 1.03 -4.33 28.89
N SER A 212 0.62 -3.20 29.47
CA SER A 212 1.50 -2.17 30.03
C SER A 212 1.77 -2.35 31.52
N ALA A 213 2.74 -1.60 32.05
CA ALA A 213 2.83 -1.33 33.49
C ALA A 213 1.57 -0.64 34.02
N PHE A 214 1.32 -0.75 35.33
CA PHE A 214 0.08 -0.31 35.98
C PHE A 214 0.15 1.17 36.38
N SER A 215 0.39 2.04 35.41
CA SER A 215 0.48 3.48 35.60
C SER A 215 -0.10 4.25 34.42
N ASP A 216 -0.31 5.55 34.63
CA ASP A 216 -0.77 6.48 33.60
C ASP A 216 0.28 7.59 33.42
N PRO A 217 0.57 8.02 32.18
CA PRO A 217 0.09 7.48 30.90
C PRO A 217 0.89 6.26 30.41
N GLN A 218 0.32 5.49 29.50
CA GLN A 218 1.04 4.46 28.73
C GLN A 218 0.63 4.51 27.26
N TRP A 219 1.49 4.01 26.37
CA TRP A 219 1.23 4.01 24.94
C TRP A 219 1.76 2.75 24.27
N LEU A 220 1.10 2.39 23.18
CA LEU A 220 1.53 1.42 22.19
C LEU A 220 1.55 2.12 20.83
N GLN A 221 2.67 2.04 20.12
CA GLN A 221 2.81 2.59 18.78
C GLN A 221 3.18 1.51 17.77
N VAL A 222 2.83 1.74 16.52
CA VAL A 222 3.19 0.92 15.36
C VAL A 222 3.84 1.80 14.29
N ASP A 223 4.90 1.29 13.64
CA ASP A 223 5.53 1.88 12.46
C ASP A 223 4.95 1.28 11.18
N LEU A 224 4.18 2.05 10.41
CA LEU A 224 3.57 1.63 9.15
C LEU A 224 4.57 1.51 7.98
N GLY A 225 5.87 1.73 8.23
CA GLY A 225 6.98 1.64 7.26
C GLY A 225 7.15 2.89 6.39
N SER A 226 6.06 3.57 6.06
CA SER A 226 6.02 4.82 5.31
C SER A 226 4.87 5.71 5.80
N ALA A 227 4.89 7.00 5.46
CA ALA A 227 3.78 7.88 5.79
C ALA A 227 2.51 7.46 5.03
N ARG A 228 1.47 7.06 5.76
CA ARG A 228 0.18 6.64 5.19
C ARG A 228 -0.95 7.51 5.72
N THR A 229 -1.96 7.73 4.89
CA THR A 229 -3.22 8.35 5.33
C THR A 229 -4.12 7.27 5.93
N ILE A 230 -4.36 7.38 7.24
CA ILE A 230 -5.23 6.45 7.97
C ILE A 230 -6.68 6.92 7.91
N CYS A 231 -7.61 5.97 7.86
CA CYS A 231 -9.04 6.21 7.80
C CYS A 231 -9.82 5.56 8.94
N LYS A 232 -9.29 4.49 9.53
CA LYS A 232 -9.96 3.76 10.61
C LYS A 232 -8.94 3.12 11.53
N VAL A 233 -9.24 3.09 12.82
CA VAL A 233 -8.51 2.35 13.83
C VAL A 233 -9.48 1.44 14.55
N VAL A 234 -9.11 0.18 14.77
CA VAL A 234 -9.87 -0.76 15.60
C VAL A 234 -9.02 -1.19 16.78
N LEU A 235 -9.52 -0.96 17.99
CA LEU A 235 -8.90 -1.39 19.24
C LEU A 235 -9.71 -2.54 19.82
N ALA A 236 -9.11 -3.71 19.99
CA ALA A 236 -9.71 -4.80 20.76
C ALA A 236 -9.06 -4.85 22.14
N TRP A 237 -9.70 -4.21 23.12
CA TRP A 237 -9.22 -4.18 24.49
C TRP A 237 -9.43 -5.53 25.20
N GLU A 238 -8.54 -5.82 26.14
CA GLU A 238 -8.80 -6.78 27.21
C GLU A 238 -9.68 -6.11 28.30
N ALA A 239 -10.03 -6.82 29.38
CA ALA A 239 -10.71 -6.24 30.54
C ALA A 239 -9.97 -5.02 31.12
N ALA A 240 -8.64 -4.95 31.00
CA ALA A 240 -7.82 -3.80 31.34
C ALA A 240 -7.75 -2.78 30.17
N TYR A 241 -8.71 -1.84 30.12
CA TYR A 241 -8.85 -0.85 29.04
C TYR A 241 -8.69 0.61 29.48
N ALA A 242 -8.60 1.52 28.50
CA ALA A 242 -8.57 2.96 28.73
C ALA A 242 -9.97 3.60 28.73
N THR A 243 -10.33 4.35 29.79
CA THR A 243 -11.48 5.27 29.73
C THR A 243 -11.09 6.58 29.01
N ALA A 244 -9.88 7.08 29.23
CA ALA A 244 -9.36 8.23 28.48
C ALA A 244 -8.14 7.83 27.64
N PHE A 245 -8.21 8.09 26.34
CA PHE A 245 -7.11 7.84 25.41
C PHE A 245 -7.20 8.71 24.16
N LYS A 246 -6.07 8.77 23.44
CA LYS A 246 -5.94 9.41 22.14
C LYS A 246 -5.44 8.43 21.10
N ILE A 247 -5.82 8.63 19.84
CA ILE A 247 -5.08 8.11 18.69
C ILE A 247 -4.26 9.25 18.13
N GLN A 248 -2.97 8.99 17.89
CA GLN A 248 -2.05 9.99 17.39
C GLN A 248 -1.25 9.47 16.20
N VAL A 249 -0.91 10.36 15.29
CA VAL A 249 -0.03 10.08 14.14
C VAL A 249 1.26 10.89 14.23
N SER A 250 2.34 10.36 13.66
CA SER A 250 3.63 11.03 13.59
C SER A 250 4.40 10.65 12.33
N GLY A 251 5.18 11.58 11.76
CA GLY A 251 6.17 11.27 10.72
C GLY A 251 7.50 10.73 11.25
N ASN A 252 7.82 10.99 12.53
CA ASN A 252 9.17 10.82 13.09
C ASN A 252 9.21 10.13 14.47
N ALA A 253 8.07 9.67 14.98
CA ALA A 253 7.87 9.06 16.31
C ALA A 253 8.16 9.97 17.52
N SER A 254 8.49 11.25 17.31
CA SER A 254 8.83 12.21 18.38
C SER A 254 7.78 13.32 18.51
N THR A 255 7.28 13.82 17.38
CA THR A 255 6.25 14.86 17.32
C THR A 255 4.93 14.23 16.92
N TRP A 256 3.88 14.42 17.73
CA TRP A 256 2.62 13.70 17.59
C TRP A 256 1.46 14.66 17.36
N THR A 257 0.55 14.28 16.45
CA THR A 257 -0.71 14.98 16.18
C THR A 257 -1.87 14.09 16.60
N ASP A 258 -2.79 14.63 17.40
CA ASP A 258 -4.02 13.93 17.81
C ASP A 258 -4.97 13.84 16.62
N VAL A 259 -5.43 12.62 16.30
CA VAL A 259 -6.44 12.36 15.26
C VAL A 259 -7.74 11.81 15.84
N TYR A 260 -7.73 11.43 17.12
CA TYR A 260 -8.90 11.07 17.92
C TYR A 260 -8.59 11.27 19.40
N SER A 261 -9.60 11.61 20.21
CA SER A 261 -9.50 11.69 21.67
C SER A 261 -10.84 11.36 22.32
N THR A 262 -10.81 10.66 23.45
CA THR A 262 -11.99 10.40 24.28
C THR A 262 -11.62 10.36 25.76
N THR A 263 -12.60 10.59 26.64
CA THR A 263 -12.52 10.40 28.10
C THR A 263 -13.53 9.38 28.62
N THR A 264 -14.33 8.79 27.73
CA THR A 264 -15.44 7.88 28.06
C THR A 264 -15.35 6.56 27.29
N GLY A 265 -14.13 6.10 27.00
CA GLY A 265 -13.84 4.80 26.39
C GLY A 265 -14.54 3.66 27.13
N THR A 266 -15.07 2.70 26.36
CA THR A 266 -15.96 1.64 26.87
C THR A 266 -15.27 0.28 27.02
N GLY A 267 -14.03 0.15 26.56
CA GLY A 267 -13.36 -1.14 26.43
C GLY A 267 -13.96 -1.99 25.30
N GLY A 268 -13.71 -3.30 25.33
CA GLY A 268 -14.13 -4.23 24.27
C GLY A 268 -13.52 -3.88 22.91
N THR A 269 -14.23 -4.20 21.81
CA THR A 269 -13.84 -3.77 20.46
C THR A 269 -14.40 -2.39 20.16
N GLN A 270 -13.52 -1.42 19.93
CA GLN A 270 -13.86 -0.06 19.53
C GLN A 270 -13.37 0.21 18.11
N THR A 271 -14.29 0.58 17.22
CA THR A 271 -13.99 1.02 15.85
C THR A 271 -14.07 2.53 15.79
N LEU A 272 -12.99 3.16 15.35
CA LEU A 272 -12.80 4.61 15.35
C LEU A 272 -12.57 5.07 13.92
N ASP A 273 -13.46 5.88 13.38
CA ASP A 273 -13.19 6.61 12.14
C ASP A 273 -12.23 7.75 12.45
N VAL A 274 -11.09 7.77 11.78
CA VAL A 274 -10.01 8.74 12.02
C VAL A 274 -9.53 9.31 10.70
N THR A 275 -8.87 10.46 10.73
CA THR A 275 -8.21 11.00 9.54
C THR A 275 -6.91 11.65 9.94
N GLY A 276 -5.82 11.21 9.32
CA GLY A 276 -4.50 11.80 9.51
C GLY A 276 -3.44 11.07 8.71
N THR A 277 -2.32 11.73 8.45
CA THR A 277 -1.20 11.16 7.70
C THR A 277 0.01 11.05 8.62
N GLY A 278 0.61 9.87 8.68
CA GLY A 278 1.80 9.63 9.47
C GLY A 278 2.41 8.27 9.17
N ARG A 279 3.69 8.12 9.50
CA ARG A 279 4.38 6.82 9.45
C ARG A 279 4.11 6.02 10.71
N TYR A 280 4.05 6.69 11.85
CA TYR A 280 3.78 6.05 13.14
C TYR A 280 2.36 6.38 13.58
N VAL A 281 1.68 5.38 14.13
CA VAL A 281 0.36 5.56 14.76
C VAL A 281 0.46 5.01 16.18
N ARG A 282 -0.09 5.71 17.17
CA ARG A 282 -0.13 5.21 18.54
C ARG A 282 -1.48 5.40 19.19
N VAL A 283 -1.82 4.47 20.08
CA VAL A 283 -2.81 4.67 21.13
C VAL A 283 -2.07 5.18 22.36
N TYR A 284 -2.52 6.32 22.90
CA TYR A 284 -1.95 6.98 24.07
C TYR A 284 -3.00 7.03 25.18
N GLY A 285 -2.93 6.08 26.11
CA GLY A 285 -3.82 5.95 27.26
C GLY A 285 -3.45 6.94 28.36
N THR A 286 -4.44 7.70 28.83
CA THR A 286 -4.27 8.73 29.87
C THR A 286 -5.09 8.48 31.14
N ALA A 287 -6.09 7.59 31.10
CA ALA A 287 -6.77 7.10 32.30
C ALA A 287 -7.24 5.65 32.11
N ARG A 288 -6.90 4.78 33.07
CA ARG A 288 -7.29 3.37 33.10
C ARG A 288 -8.69 3.19 33.66
N ALA A 289 -9.40 2.19 33.15
CA ALA A 289 -10.72 1.79 33.66
C ALA A 289 -10.64 0.92 34.93
N THR A 290 -9.49 0.30 35.17
CA THR A 290 -9.27 -0.65 36.27
C THR A 290 -7.98 -0.30 37.02
N ALA A 291 -7.66 -1.05 38.09
CA ALA A 291 -6.39 -0.93 38.80
C ALA A 291 -5.18 -1.48 38.00
N TYR A 292 -5.43 -2.28 36.97
CA TYR A 292 -4.41 -2.85 36.09
C TYR A 292 -3.94 -1.82 35.05
N GLY A 293 -2.96 -2.19 34.22
CA GLY A 293 -2.46 -1.39 33.10
C GLY A 293 -3.46 -1.25 31.95
N TYR A 294 -2.93 -1.01 30.75
CA TYR A 294 -3.68 -1.06 29.49
C TYR A 294 -3.30 -2.34 28.76
N SER A 295 -4.28 -3.04 28.18
CA SER A 295 -4.03 -4.27 27.43
C SER A 295 -4.91 -4.39 26.19
N LEU A 296 -4.28 -4.76 25.07
CA LEU A 296 -4.90 -4.85 23.73
C LEU A 296 -4.61 -6.21 23.11
N TRP A 297 -5.66 -6.94 22.78
CA TRP A 297 -5.62 -8.11 21.90
C TRP A 297 -5.30 -7.71 20.46
N SER A 298 -5.79 -6.55 20.00
CA SER A 298 -5.39 -6.01 18.70
C SER A 298 -5.42 -4.48 18.63
N PHE A 299 -4.51 -3.93 17.83
CA PHE A 299 -4.43 -2.54 17.41
C PHE A 299 -4.34 -2.48 15.88
N THR A 300 -5.50 -2.40 15.25
CA THR A 300 -5.64 -2.40 13.79
C THR A 300 -5.67 -0.97 13.25
N VAL A 301 -4.99 -0.73 12.13
CA VAL A 301 -4.98 0.56 11.43
C VAL A 301 -5.31 0.33 9.96
N ASN A 302 -6.35 0.98 9.44
CA ASN A 302 -6.71 0.94 8.03
C ASN A 302 -6.37 2.27 7.34
N THR A 303 -6.01 2.21 6.06
CA THR A 303 -5.58 3.37 5.26
C THR A 303 -6.47 3.63 4.05
N THR A 304 -6.57 4.89 3.63
CA THR A 304 -7.22 5.25 2.36
C THR A 304 -6.29 4.91 1.20
N GLY A 305 -6.77 4.15 0.21
CA GLY A 305 -5.90 3.62 -0.85
C GLY A 305 -5.89 2.11 -0.80
N GLY A 306 -6.93 1.48 -1.36
CA GLY A 306 -6.93 0.04 -1.61
C GLY A 306 -6.02 -0.29 -2.78
N SER A 307 -4.71 -0.07 -2.63
CA SER A 307 -3.77 -1.04 -3.15
C SER A 307 -3.52 -2.02 -2.00
N THR A 308 -3.60 -3.31 -2.29
CA THR A 308 -2.81 -4.30 -1.55
C THR A 308 -1.34 -3.93 -1.77
N GLU A 309 -0.86 -2.87 -1.13
CA GLU A 309 0.55 -2.62 -1.02
C GLU A 309 1.08 -3.62 0.00
N PRO A 310 2.05 -4.46 -0.36
CA PRO A 310 2.54 -5.52 0.50
C PRO A 310 3.05 -4.97 1.83
N THR A 311 2.79 -5.73 2.87
CA THR A 311 3.41 -5.62 4.19
C THR A 311 4.89 -5.22 4.08
N THR A 312 5.30 -4.00 4.49
CA THR A 312 6.68 -3.86 4.97
C THR A 312 6.69 -4.43 6.39
N GLY A 313 6.76 -5.77 6.43
CA GLY A 313 7.39 -6.46 7.54
C GLY A 313 8.83 -5.96 7.72
N PRO A 314 9.60 -6.49 8.67
CA PRO A 314 11.00 -6.12 8.79
C PRO A 314 11.67 -6.31 7.42
N THR A 315 12.47 -5.36 6.94
CA THR A 315 13.21 -5.53 5.68
C THR A 315 14.33 -6.57 5.87
N THR A 316 14.91 -6.61 7.07
CA THR A 316 15.86 -7.66 7.46
C THR A 316 15.12 -8.94 7.89
N PRO A 317 15.42 -10.11 7.30
CA PRO A 317 14.84 -11.35 7.76
C PRO A 317 15.24 -11.69 9.20
N PRO A 318 14.28 -12.08 10.07
CA PRO A 318 14.58 -12.46 11.45
C PRO A 318 15.41 -13.76 11.50
N ASP A 319 16.06 -14.07 12.64
CA ASP A 319 16.86 -15.30 12.76
C ASP A 319 16.06 -16.58 12.48
N ALA A 320 14.77 -16.60 12.85
CA ALA A 320 13.88 -17.72 12.53
C ALA A 320 13.75 -17.97 11.01
N PHE A 321 13.87 -16.93 10.18
CA PHE A 321 13.92 -17.07 8.72
C PHE A 321 15.20 -17.79 8.28
N TRP A 322 16.31 -17.70 9.00
CA TRP A 322 17.54 -18.41 8.64
C TRP A 322 17.58 -19.84 9.20
N GLY A 323 16.70 -20.15 10.15
CA GLY A 323 16.60 -21.45 10.80
C GLY A 323 17.73 -21.70 11.80
N ASP A 324 17.77 -22.89 12.37
CA ASP A 324 18.83 -23.25 13.32
C ASP A 324 20.18 -23.42 12.61
N THR A 325 21.14 -22.57 12.97
CA THR A 325 22.50 -22.57 12.44
C THR A 325 23.44 -23.50 13.22
N SER A 326 23.06 -23.92 14.44
CA SER A 326 23.87 -24.81 15.27
C SER A 326 23.96 -26.23 14.70
N THR A 327 23.03 -26.60 13.82
CA THR A 327 23.00 -27.91 13.16
C THR A 327 23.80 -27.97 11.87
N ILE A 328 24.42 -26.87 11.44
CA ILE A 328 25.18 -26.83 10.18
C ILE A 328 26.46 -27.65 10.36
N PRO A 329 26.71 -28.68 9.52
CA PRO A 329 27.94 -29.44 9.60
C PRO A 329 29.17 -28.57 9.34
N ALA A 330 30.29 -28.88 10.00
CA ALA A 330 31.56 -28.23 9.68
C ALA A 330 31.95 -28.49 8.22
N ALA A 331 32.35 -27.44 7.50
CA ALA A 331 32.92 -27.56 6.16
C ALA A 331 34.22 -28.39 6.22
N LYS A 332 34.41 -29.30 5.26
CA LYS A 332 35.69 -30.01 5.08
C LYS A 332 36.52 -29.34 3.99
N ASN A 333 35.87 -28.62 3.09
CA ASN A 333 36.50 -27.73 2.12
C ASN A 333 36.59 -26.30 2.68
N VAL A 334 36.01 -25.31 1.98
CA VAL A 334 36.15 -23.90 2.36
C VAL A 334 34.94 -23.39 3.14
N VAL A 335 33.72 -23.61 2.63
CA VAL A 335 32.47 -23.12 3.25
C VAL A 335 31.35 -24.14 3.10
N MET A 336 30.57 -24.35 4.16
CA MET A 336 29.39 -25.20 4.10
C MET A 336 28.20 -24.38 3.60
N VAL A 337 27.68 -24.71 2.42
CA VAL A 337 26.46 -24.08 1.90
C VAL A 337 25.25 -24.87 2.39
N LYS A 338 24.27 -24.19 2.99
CA LYS A 338 22.95 -24.77 3.32
C LYS A 338 21.88 -24.08 2.50
N ILE A 339 21.09 -24.86 1.77
CA ILE A 339 19.97 -24.36 0.98
C ILE A 339 18.72 -24.41 1.85
N LEU A 340 17.98 -23.31 1.90
CA LEU A 340 16.79 -23.15 2.73
C LEU A 340 15.56 -22.95 1.84
N ASN A 341 14.56 -23.80 2.04
CA ASN A 341 13.26 -23.63 1.40
C ASN A 341 12.46 -22.51 2.09
N ARG A 342 12.22 -21.41 1.39
CA ARG A 342 11.41 -20.27 1.84
C ARG A 342 10.28 -19.96 0.86
N THR A 343 9.76 -21.01 0.21
CA THR A 343 8.66 -20.91 -0.74
C THR A 343 7.27 -20.76 -0.09
N ASN A 344 7.21 -20.51 1.23
CA ASN A 344 5.98 -20.37 2.00
C ASN A 344 5.01 -21.56 1.83
N GLY A 345 5.58 -22.77 1.77
CA GLY A 345 4.81 -24.02 1.65
C GLY A 345 4.32 -24.32 0.23
N GLN A 346 4.65 -23.50 -0.77
CA GLN A 346 4.24 -23.73 -2.16
C GLN A 346 4.96 -24.91 -2.80
N TYR A 347 6.23 -25.12 -2.44
CA TYR A 347 7.00 -26.27 -2.88
C TYR A 347 7.55 -27.00 -1.65
N PRO A 348 7.36 -28.32 -1.52
CA PRO A 348 8.08 -29.11 -0.52
C PRO A 348 9.57 -29.18 -0.87
N ASP A 349 10.42 -29.55 0.09
CA ASP A 349 11.88 -29.66 -0.11
C ASP A 349 12.27 -30.62 -1.25
N SER A 350 11.43 -31.61 -1.57
CA SER A 350 11.62 -32.53 -2.69
C SER A 350 11.34 -31.90 -4.07
N GLN A 351 10.89 -30.64 -4.11
CA GLN A 351 10.61 -29.88 -5.32
C GLN A 351 11.37 -28.55 -5.40
N VAL A 352 12.30 -28.32 -4.48
CA VAL A 352 13.24 -27.20 -4.55
C VAL A 352 14.60 -27.79 -4.85
N TYR A 353 15.10 -27.52 -6.06
CA TYR A 353 16.35 -28.10 -6.57
C TYR A 353 17.45 -27.05 -6.57
N TRP A 354 18.68 -27.51 -6.39
CA TRP A 354 19.88 -26.74 -6.69
C TRP A 354 20.75 -27.51 -7.68
N SER A 355 21.54 -26.77 -8.48
CA SER A 355 22.57 -27.36 -9.33
C SER A 355 23.88 -26.59 -9.26
N TYR A 356 24.99 -27.33 -9.27
CA TYR A 356 26.34 -26.79 -9.29
C TYR A 356 27.30 -27.81 -9.89
N ASN A 357 28.15 -27.38 -10.83
CA ASN A 357 29.16 -28.22 -11.50
C ASN A 357 28.63 -29.59 -11.99
N GLY A 358 27.43 -29.59 -12.59
CA GLY A 358 26.81 -30.80 -13.15
C GLY A 358 26.10 -31.70 -12.13
N GLN A 359 26.16 -31.39 -10.83
CA GLN A 359 25.33 -32.02 -9.81
C GLN A 359 23.98 -31.33 -9.74
N VAL A 360 22.93 -32.11 -9.49
CA VAL A 360 21.55 -31.65 -9.35
C VAL A 360 20.90 -32.45 -8.24
N HIS A 361 20.40 -31.77 -7.21
CA HIS A 361 19.73 -32.40 -6.08
C HIS A 361 18.57 -31.53 -5.58
N SER A 362 17.54 -32.17 -5.04
CA SER A 362 16.53 -31.48 -4.24
C SER A 362 17.05 -31.20 -2.82
N ILE A 363 16.44 -30.23 -2.12
CA ILE A 363 16.75 -29.98 -0.69
C ILE A 363 16.48 -31.23 0.16
N ALA A 364 15.44 -32.01 -0.17
CA ALA A 364 15.11 -33.24 0.55
C ALA A 364 16.19 -34.32 0.42
N GLU A 365 16.85 -34.41 -0.73
CA GLU A 365 17.95 -35.36 -0.95
C GLU A 365 19.27 -34.86 -0.34
N GLN A 366 19.57 -33.57 -0.53
CA GLN A 366 20.83 -32.99 -0.11
C GLN A 366 20.68 -31.49 0.21
N PRO A 367 20.41 -31.12 1.47
CA PRO A 367 20.22 -29.73 1.87
C PRO A 367 21.55 -28.96 2.08
N TYR A 368 22.69 -29.66 2.04
CA TYR A 368 24.02 -29.13 2.29
C TYR A 368 24.98 -29.40 1.14
N PHE A 369 25.89 -28.46 0.87
CA PHE A 369 26.97 -28.62 -0.09
C PHE A 369 28.29 -28.07 0.48
N ASP A 370 29.29 -28.95 0.61
CA ASP A 370 30.62 -28.62 1.13
C ASP A 370 31.47 -28.00 0.01
N MET A 371 31.40 -26.68 -0.13
CA MET A 371 31.89 -25.95 -1.30
C MET A 371 33.43 -25.93 -1.38
N PRO A 372 34.03 -26.49 -2.45
CA PRO A 372 35.46 -26.37 -2.71
C PRO A 372 35.83 -24.98 -3.23
N ALA A 373 37.12 -24.68 -3.19
CA ALA A 373 37.66 -23.52 -3.87
C ALA A 373 37.36 -23.61 -5.38
N ASN A 374 37.03 -22.46 -5.98
CA ASN A 374 36.70 -22.32 -7.38
C ASN A 374 37.09 -20.91 -7.87
N THR A 375 37.13 -20.72 -9.18
CA THR A 375 37.54 -19.45 -9.80
C THR A 375 36.37 -18.63 -10.37
N ALA A 376 35.23 -19.27 -10.63
CA ALA A 376 33.97 -18.66 -11.03
C ALA A 376 32.84 -19.70 -10.88
N GLY A 377 32.05 -19.58 -9.82
CA GLY A 377 30.93 -20.47 -9.52
C GLY A 377 29.57 -19.81 -9.80
N ARG A 378 28.64 -20.61 -10.33
CA ARG A 378 27.20 -20.29 -10.34
C ARG A 378 26.44 -21.48 -9.80
N MET A 379 25.69 -21.27 -8.72
CA MET A 379 24.75 -22.27 -8.20
C MET A 379 23.35 -21.84 -8.60
N TYR A 380 22.67 -22.68 -9.37
CA TYR A 380 21.31 -22.43 -9.85
C TYR A 380 20.30 -23.08 -8.92
N PHE A 381 19.11 -22.49 -8.84
CA PHE A 381 17.98 -22.99 -8.06
C PHE A 381 16.76 -23.10 -8.96
N TYR A 382 15.95 -24.14 -8.76
CA TYR A 382 14.77 -24.44 -9.57
C TYR A 382 13.61 -24.86 -8.68
N LEU A 383 12.38 -24.49 -9.08
CA LEU A 383 11.16 -24.89 -8.38
C LEU A 383 10.30 -25.84 -9.23
N GLY A 384 9.77 -26.89 -8.60
CA GLY A 384 8.92 -27.92 -9.19
C GLY A 384 9.71 -29.05 -9.85
N SER A 385 10.70 -28.72 -10.69
CA SER A 385 11.57 -29.68 -11.37
C SER A 385 12.96 -29.09 -11.65
N PRO A 386 14.00 -29.91 -11.84
CA PRO A 386 15.36 -29.41 -12.11
C PRO A 386 15.53 -28.72 -13.49
N ASP A 387 14.59 -28.91 -14.42
CA ASP A 387 14.59 -28.28 -15.74
C ASP A 387 13.55 -27.15 -15.85
N SER A 388 13.03 -26.70 -14.70
CA SER A 388 11.95 -25.69 -14.63
C SER A 388 12.38 -24.33 -15.18
N GLN A 389 11.45 -23.62 -15.80
CA GLN A 389 11.63 -22.22 -16.18
C GLN A 389 11.58 -21.27 -14.97
N TYR A 390 11.11 -21.74 -13.80
CA TYR A 390 11.23 -21.03 -12.54
C TYR A 390 12.59 -21.29 -11.93
N TYR A 391 13.57 -20.52 -12.37
CA TYR A 391 14.95 -20.65 -11.93
C TYR A 391 15.62 -19.30 -11.70
N ASP A 392 16.66 -19.34 -10.89
CA ASP A 392 17.56 -18.22 -10.63
C ASP A 392 18.91 -18.73 -10.14
N PHE A 393 19.89 -17.85 -9.90
CA PHE A 393 21.21 -18.27 -9.44
C PHE A 393 21.88 -17.25 -8.53
N ILE A 394 22.83 -17.75 -7.74
CA ILE A 394 23.87 -16.94 -7.10
C ILE A 394 25.18 -17.13 -7.84
N GLU A 395 26.03 -16.12 -7.84
CA GLU A 395 27.37 -16.19 -8.40
C GLU A 395 28.41 -15.86 -7.34
N PHE A 396 29.55 -16.53 -7.42
CA PHE A 396 30.58 -16.44 -6.40
C PHE A 396 31.96 -16.90 -6.90
N THR A 397 32.98 -16.49 -6.18
CA THR A 397 34.33 -17.06 -6.23
C THR A 397 34.72 -17.45 -4.82
N VAL A 398 34.98 -18.75 -4.61
CA VAL A 398 35.49 -19.26 -3.34
C VAL A 398 36.99 -19.46 -3.46
N GLY A 399 37.76 -18.55 -2.86
CA GLY A 399 39.21 -18.72 -2.75
C GLY A 399 39.59 -19.75 -1.69
N PRO A 400 40.89 -20.00 -1.48
CA PRO A 400 41.35 -20.99 -0.48
C PRO A 400 40.84 -20.73 0.95
N SER A 401 40.54 -19.47 1.29
CA SER A 401 40.10 -19.06 2.62
C SER A 401 39.22 -17.80 2.59
N VAL A 402 38.52 -17.55 1.48
CA VAL A 402 37.69 -16.35 1.29
C VAL A 402 36.48 -16.70 0.46
N PHE A 403 35.32 -16.18 0.84
CA PHE A 403 34.12 -16.18 0.01
C PHE A 403 33.94 -14.81 -0.63
N ASN A 404 33.60 -14.76 -1.91
CA ASN A 404 33.16 -13.56 -2.62
C ASN A 404 31.91 -13.94 -3.39
N GLY A 405 30.78 -13.25 -3.22
CA GLY A 405 29.58 -13.61 -3.99
C GLY A 405 28.41 -12.67 -3.80
N ASN A 406 27.40 -12.84 -4.65
CA ASN A 406 26.21 -12.02 -4.68
C ASN A 406 25.00 -12.80 -5.23
N THR A 407 23.80 -12.31 -4.90
CA THR A 407 22.62 -12.54 -5.74
C THR A 407 22.68 -11.61 -6.95
N THR A 408 21.94 -11.87 -8.03
CA THR A 408 22.02 -11.00 -9.22
C THR A 408 20.71 -10.85 -9.97
N ARG A 409 20.38 -9.59 -10.33
CA ARG A 409 19.22 -9.15 -11.13
C ARG A 409 19.69 -8.53 -12.44
N VAL A 410 20.98 -8.62 -12.75
CA VAL A 410 21.61 -8.09 -13.97
C VAL A 410 20.95 -8.64 -15.24
N ASP A 411 20.59 -9.94 -15.24
CA ASP A 411 19.91 -10.57 -16.38
C ASP A 411 18.38 -10.53 -16.23
N ALA A 412 17.87 -10.97 -15.08
CA ALA A 412 16.46 -10.94 -14.74
C ALA A 412 16.24 -11.30 -13.26
N PHE A 413 15.06 -10.96 -12.75
CA PHE A 413 14.49 -11.61 -11.57
C PHE A 413 13.74 -12.88 -11.96
N GLY A 414 14.16 -14.04 -11.46
CA GLY A 414 13.51 -15.33 -11.66
C GLY A 414 12.87 -15.87 -10.39
N LEU A 415 13.63 -16.01 -9.32
CA LEU A 415 13.21 -16.48 -7.99
C LEU A 415 13.68 -15.50 -6.92
N LYS A 416 12.99 -15.43 -5.78
CA LYS A 416 13.46 -14.66 -4.61
C LYS A 416 14.65 -15.38 -4.00
N LEU A 417 15.79 -14.70 -3.88
CA LEU A 417 17.04 -15.23 -3.34
C LEU A 417 17.61 -14.28 -2.29
N ALA A 418 18.03 -14.85 -1.16
CA ALA A 418 18.82 -14.15 -0.16
C ALA A 418 19.94 -15.06 0.34
N MET A 419 21.05 -14.44 0.72
CA MET A 419 22.23 -15.12 1.27
C MET A 419 22.58 -14.56 2.64
N ARG A 420 23.09 -15.40 3.53
CA ARG A 420 23.70 -14.99 4.81
C ARG A 420 25.04 -15.70 4.97
N LEU A 421 26.13 -14.95 5.00
CA LEU A 421 27.49 -15.46 5.16
C LEU A 421 27.93 -15.26 6.60
N HIS A 422 28.40 -16.35 7.23
CA HIS A 422 29.03 -16.30 8.53
C HIS A 422 30.46 -16.83 8.48
N ALA A 423 31.35 -16.16 9.20
CA ALA A 423 32.76 -16.52 9.31
C ALA A 423 33.18 -16.75 10.76
N ARG A 424 34.33 -17.41 10.94
CA ARG A 424 34.79 -17.84 12.26
C ARG A 424 35.20 -16.68 13.19
N ASP A 425 35.45 -15.50 12.63
CA ASP A 425 35.74 -14.27 13.38
C ASP A 425 34.49 -13.51 13.84
N GLY A 426 33.29 -14.05 13.57
CA GLY A 426 32.01 -13.46 13.95
C GLY A 426 31.40 -12.52 12.91
N TYR A 427 32.00 -12.38 11.72
CA TYR A 427 31.32 -11.75 10.59
C TYR A 427 30.04 -12.50 10.27
N ASP A 428 28.92 -11.78 10.17
CA ASP A 428 27.60 -12.33 9.87
C ASP A 428 26.76 -11.29 9.12
N VAL A 429 26.65 -11.43 7.79
CA VAL A 429 26.00 -10.45 6.91
C VAL A 429 25.06 -11.14 5.94
N ALA A 430 23.88 -10.54 5.77
CA ALA A 430 22.86 -10.99 4.83
C ALA A 430 22.59 -9.96 3.71
N VAL A 431 22.32 -10.47 2.50
CA VAL A 431 22.03 -9.72 1.27
C VAL A 431 21.00 -10.45 0.40
N GLY A 432 20.41 -9.75 -0.58
CA GLY A 432 19.37 -10.28 -1.47
C GLY A 432 18.01 -9.66 -1.19
N GLU A 433 16.93 -10.29 -1.66
CA GLU A 433 15.58 -9.78 -1.42
C GLU A 433 15.26 -9.68 0.07
N ASP A 434 14.53 -8.64 0.44
CA ASP A 434 14.11 -8.37 1.80
C ASP A 434 13.02 -9.34 2.29
N TYR A 435 12.81 -9.40 3.61
CA TYR A 435 11.86 -10.35 4.18
C TYR A 435 10.40 -10.08 3.77
N ALA A 436 10.04 -8.82 3.53
CA ALA A 436 8.74 -8.44 2.99
C ALA A 436 8.49 -9.08 1.62
N THR A 437 9.50 -9.05 0.74
CA THR A 437 9.46 -9.70 -0.57
C THR A 437 9.38 -11.22 -0.43
N PHE A 438 10.09 -11.83 0.53
CA PHE A 438 9.94 -13.25 0.84
C PHE A 438 8.55 -13.63 1.39
N ALA A 439 7.88 -12.74 2.12
CA ALA A 439 6.60 -13.03 2.75
C ALA A 439 5.40 -12.97 1.78
N GLU A 440 5.49 -12.17 0.73
CA GLU A 440 4.41 -12.05 -0.26
C GLU A 440 4.41 -13.20 -1.28
N SER A 441 3.36 -13.29 -2.10
CA SER A 441 3.35 -14.22 -3.24
C SER A 441 4.16 -13.69 -4.42
N ARG A 442 4.65 -14.56 -5.29
CA ARG A 442 5.22 -14.17 -6.59
C ARG A 442 4.36 -13.18 -7.37
N ALA A 443 3.06 -13.44 -7.46
CA ALA A 443 2.14 -12.61 -8.20
C ALA A 443 2.08 -11.19 -7.62
N ALA A 444 2.13 -11.08 -6.28
CA ALA A 444 2.24 -9.78 -5.60
C ALA A 444 3.57 -9.08 -5.92
N THR A 445 4.70 -9.80 -5.99
CA THR A 445 5.99 -9.22 -6.41
C THR A 445 5.93 -8.65 -7.83
N PHE A 446 5.36 -9.41 -8.77
CA PHE A 446 5.20 -8.95 -10.17
C PHE A 446 4.26 -7.75 -10.26
N GLN A 447 3.16 -7.76 -9.51
CA GLN A 447 2.22 -6.64 -9.49
C GLN A 447 2.84 -5.39 -8.86
N ARG A 448 3.55 -5.54 -7.74
CA ARG A 448 4.27 -4.44 -7.08
C ARG A 448 5.31 -3.82 -8.01
N PHE A 449 6.03 -4.63 -8.78
CA PHE A 449 6.92 -4.13 -9.83
C PHE A 449 6.15 -3.25 -10.83
N ILE A 450 5.01 -3.72 -11.35
CA ILE A 450 4.17 -2.95 -12.29
C ILE A 450 3.65 -1.65 -11.67
N ASP A 451 3.33 -1.66 -10.38
CA ASP A 451 2.74 -0.52 -9.69
C ASP A 451 3.78 0.58 -9.42
N GLU A 452 5.00 0.21 -9.05
CA GLU A 452 6.05 1.14 -8.62
C GLU A 452 6.87 1.73 -9.77
N VAL A 453 7.11 0.97 -10.85
CA VAL A 453 7.96 1.45 -11.95
C VAL A 453 7.19 2.36 -12.92
N PRO A 454 7.88 3.32 -13.59
CA PRO A 454 7.28 4.11 -14.66
C PRO A 454 6.76 3.27 -15.82
N ALA A 455 5.87 3.86 -16.63
CA ALA A 455 5.16 3.19 -17.71
C ALA A 455 6.07 2.42 -18.68
N GLU A 456 7.27 2.92 -18.93
CA GLU A 456 8.26 2.32 -19.85
C GLU A 456 8.78 0.96 -19.35
N PHE A 457 8.85 0.76 -18.03
CA PHE A 457 9.39 -0.45 -17.42
C PHE A 457 8.32 -1.48 -17.09
N LYS A 458 7.04 -1.09 -16.96
CA LYS A 458 5.93 -2.00 -16.63
C LYS A 458 5.85 -3.25 -17.54
N PRO A 459 6.06 -3.14 -18.88
CA PRO A 459 5.99 -4.31 -19.74
C PRO A 459 7.04 -5.39 -19.42
N LEU A 460 8.14 -5.07 -18.73
CA LEU A 460 9.15 -6.06 -18.34
C LEU A 460 8.53 -7.21 -17.53
N ALA A 461 7.58 -6.91 -16.64
CA ALA A 461 6.88 -7.95 -15.86
C ALA A 461 5.97 -8.86 -16.70
N GLN A 462 5.80 -8.57 -17.99
CA GLN A 462 4.92 -9.31 -18.91
C GLN A 462 5.71 -10.08 -19.98
N VAL A 463 6.87 -9.58 -20.42
CA VAL A 463 7.64 -10.14 -21.56
C VAL A 463 7.98 -11.62 -21.36
N GLN A 464 8.35 -12.02 -20.14
CA GLN A 464 8.67 -13.41 -19.80
C GLN A 464 7.78 -13.95 -18.69
N ALA A 465 6.58 -13.37 -18.51
CA ALA A 465 5.63 -13.86 -17.53
C ALA A 465 5.15 -15.28 -17.86
N PRO A 466 4.86 -16.10 -16.83
CA PRO A 466 5.01 -15.84 -15.39
C PRO A 466 6.44 -16.09 -14.84
N TYR A 467 7.41 -16.40 -15.71
CA TYR A 467 8.69 -17.01 -15.33
C TYR A 467 9.74 -16.03 -14.86
N ARG A 468 9.87 -14.84 -15.48
CA ARG A 468 10.91 -13.87 -15.12
C ARG A 468 10.49 -12.43 -15.41
N ILE A 469 11.15 -11.48 -14.74
CA ILE A 469 11.18 -10.06 -15.11
C ILE A 469 12.58 -9.76 -15.67
N PRO A 470 12.79 -9.73 -17.00
CA PRO A 470 14.09 -9.46 -17.59
C PRO A 470 14.57 -8.05 -17.28
N ALA A 471 15.89 -7.89 -17.16
CA ALA A 471 16.50 -6.57 -17.12
C ALA A 471 16.25 -5.82 -18.44
N PRO A 472 16.24 -4.48 -18.42
CA PRO A 472 16.02 -3.67 -19.64
C PRO A 472 17.00 -4.04 -20.76
N GLY A 473 18.28 -4.26 -20.42
CA GLY A 473 19.33 -4.68 -21.34
C GLY A 473 19.13 -6.09 -21.94
N SER A 474 18.12 -6.85 -21.53
CA SER A 474 17.76 -8.16 -22.07
C SER A 474 16.35 -8.19 -22.68
N ALA A 475 15.61 -7.09 -22.63
CA ALA A 475 14.25 -6.99 -23.14
C ALA A 475 14.20 -6.26 -24.49
N SER A 476 13.56 -6.88 -25.49
CA SER A 476 13.50 -6.35 -26.87
C SER A 476 12.94 -4.92 -26.96
N ILE A 477 12.05 -4.53 -26.05
CA ILE A 477 11.48 -3.17 -25.99
C ILE A 477 12.51 -2.07 -25.70
N PHE A 478 13.64 -2.39 -25.05
CA PHE A 478 14.74 -1.47 -24.73
C PHE A 478 15.99 -1.69 -25.61
N GLN A 479 16.00 -2.75 -26.43
CA GLN A 479 17.03 -3.00 -27.44
C GLN A 479 16.84 -2.14 -28.69
N PRO A 480 17.86 -2.01 -29.58
CA PRO A 480 17.71 -1.33 -30.86
C PRO A 480 16.48 -1.81 -31.65
N GLY A 481 15.64 -0.86 -32.07
CA GLY A 481 14.36 -1.14 -32.74
C GLY A 481 13.15 -1.30 -31.82
N GLY A 482 13.36 -1.40 -30.50
CA GLY A 482 12.31 -1.38 -29.49
C GLY A 482 11.72 0.01 -29.22
N ALA A 483 10.52 0.06 -28.64
CA ALA A 483 9.80 1.30 -28.32
C ALA A 483 10.59 2.26 -27.42
N TYR A 484 11.43 1.73 -26.54
CA TYR A 484 12.22 2.49 -25.56
C TYR A 484 13.73 2.38 -25.81
N ALA A 485 14.15 2.02 -27.03
CA ALA A 485 15.56 1.89 -27.41
C ALA A 485 16.39 3.15 -27.11
N ASN A 486 15.75 4.33 -27.11
CA ASN A 486 16.39 5.64 -26.93
C ASN A 486 16.11 6.32 -25.58
N TYR A 487 15.52 5.62 -24.62
CA TYR A 487 15.18 6.16 -23.30
C TYR A 487 16.35 6.86 -22.59
N PHE A 488 17.56 6.30 -22.64
CA PHE A 488 18.76 6.95 -22.05
C PHE A 488 19.59 7.77 -23.04
N THR A 489 19.42 7.59 -24.35
CA THR A 489 20.35 8.11 -25.37
C THR A 489 20.56 9.62 -25.25
N GLY A 490 19.48 10.38 -25.03
CA GLY A 490 19.56 11.84 -24.87
C GLY A 490 20.32 12.27 -23.61
N TYR A 491 20.07 11.60 -22.48
CA TYR A 491 20.77 11.90 -21.22
C TYR A 491 22.24 11.51 -21.30
N ALA A 492 22.57 10.33 -21.83
CA ALA A 492 23.95 9.91 -22.04
C ALA A 492 24.72 10.91 -22.92
N ALA A 493 24.11 11.39 -24.02
CA ALA A 493 24.72 12.38 -24.90
C ALA A 493 25.00 13.72 -24.20
N GLN A 494 24.12 14.17 -23.28
CA GLN A 494 24.37 15.37 -22.46
C GLN A 494 25.61 15.23 -21.57
N GLN A 495 25.97 13.99 -21.20
CA GLN A 495 27.17 13.67 -20.42
C GLN A 495 28.36 13.29 -21.30
N GLY A 496 28.29 13.55 -22.62
CA GLY A 496 29.36 13.26 -23.57
C GLY A 496 29.51 11.78 -23.95
N VAL A 497 28.50 10.95 -23.68
CA VAL A 497 28.52 9.51 -23.97
C VAL A 497 27.53 9.17 -25.08
N THR A 498 28.04 8.59 -26.18
CA THR A 498 27.19 8.06 -27.26
C THR A 498 26.85 6.60 -26.98
N ALA A 499 25.79 6.35 -26.21
CA ALA A 499 25.32 5.01 -25.86
C ALA A 499 23.82 4.84 -26.08
N THR A 500 23.39 3.64 -26.50
CA THR A 500 21.98 3.26 -26.53
C THR A 500 21.46 2.95 -25.12
N THR A 501 20.14 2.82 -24.96
CA THR A 501 19.54 2.38 -23.68
C THR A 501 20.06 1.01 -23.23
N SER A 502 20.18 0.05 -24.16
CA SER A 502 20.71 -1.27 -23.84
C SER A 502 22.18 -1.23 -23.42
N GLN A 503 22.99 -0.35 -24.02
CA GLN A 503 24.38 -0.15 -23.62
C GLN A 503 24.51 0.52 -22.25
N VAL A 504 23.63 1.47 -21.91
CA VAL A 504 23.60 2.08 -20.57
C VAL A 504 23.17 1.06 -19.52
N THR A 505 22.04 0.39 -19.72
CA THR A 505 21.48 -0.55 -18.73
C THR A 505 22.29 -1.84 -18.59
N GLY A 506 23.04 -2.23 -19.63
CA GLY A 506 23.96 -3.37 -19.60
C GLY A 506 25.44 -3.02 -19.43
N CYS A 507 25.78 -1.74 -19.18
CA CYS A 507 27.16 -1.24 -19.13
C CYS A 507 28.08 -1.79 -20.24
N ALA A 508 27.60 -1.72 -21.48
CA ALA A 508 28.26 -2.30 -22.64
C ALA A 508 28.76 -1.22 -23.60
N GLY A 509 29.54 -1.63 -24.61
CA GLY A 509 30.09 -0.73 -25.62
C GLY A 509 30.98 0.34 -24.98
N PRO A 510 30.72 1.65 -25.16
CA PRO A 510 31.56 2.71 -24.60
C PRO A 510 31.58 2.74 -23.06
N LEU A 511 30.71 1.99 -22.39
CA LEU A 511 30.60 1.93 -20.93
C LEU A 511 31.24 0.68 -20.32
N SER A 512 31.79 -0.25 -21.12
CA SER A 512 32.32 -1.54 -20.65
C SER A 512 33.58 -1.44 -19.81
N GLU A 513 34.26 -0.29 -19.80
CA GLU A 513 35.44 -0.02 -18.99
C GLU A 513 35.28 1.28 -18.19
N ALA A 514 34.03 1.74 -18.02
CA ALA A 514 33.68 3.00 -17.37
C ALA A 514 32.68 2.78 -16.23
N PRO A 515 33.06 2.04 -15.16
CA PRO A 515 32.14 1.61 -14.11
C PRO A 515 31.42 2.78 -13.43
N GLN A 516 32.15 3.84 -13.08
CA GLN A 516 31.55 5.04 -12.48
C GLN A 516 30.53 5.70 -13.41
N MET A 517 30.90 5.94 -14.68
CA MET A 517 30.01 6.60 -15.63
C MET A 517 28.77 5.74 -15.91
N CYS A 518 28.93 4.41 -16.04
CA CYS A 518 27.78 3.54 -16.23
C CYS A 518 26.82 3.58 -15.02
N ALA A 519 27.36 3.45 -13.81
CA ALA A 519 26.58 3.54 -12.58
C ALA A 519 25.89 4.91 -12.46
N ALA A 520 26.60 5.98 -12.78
CA ALA A 520 26.07 7.33 -12.72
C ALA A 520 24.94 7.57 -13.74
N LEU A 521 25.05 7.02 -14.95
CA LEU A 521 23.97 7.08 -15.95
C LEU A 521 22.74 6.29 -15.51
N ASN A 522 22.91 5.05 -15.03
CA ASN A 522 21.80 4.22 -14.52
C ASN A 522 21.08 4.88 -13.34
N ARG A 523 21.81 5.56 -12.45
CA ARG A 523 21.28 6.21 -11.24
C ARG A 523 20.83 7.66 -11.46
N HIS A 524 20.97 8.20 -12.68
CA HIS A 524 20.70 9.61 -13.02
C HIS A 524 21.52 10.63 -12.20
N VAL A 525 22.81 10.38 -12.04
CA VAL A 525 23.72 11.26 -11.28
C VAL A 525 24.97 11.66 -12.05
N ALA A 526 25.08 11.30 -13.33
CA ALA A 526 26.28 11.56 -14.15
C ALA A 526 26.63 13.06 -14.31
N GLY A 527 25.64 13.95 -14.17
CA GLY A 527 25.87 15.41 -14.16
C GLY A 527 26.25 15.98 -12.79
N LEU A 528 26.33 15.16 -11.75
CA LEU A 528 26.67 15.56 -10.38
C LEU A 528 28.17 15.34 -10.09
N SER A 529 28.66 15.90 -8.99
CA SER A 529 30.02 15.64 -8.52
C SER A 529 30.24 14.19 -8.10
N ASP A 530 31.48 13.70 -8.12
CA ASP A 530 31.84 12.32 -7.72
C ASP A 530 31.32 11.95 -6.33
N ALA A 531 31.34 12.90 -5.38
CA ALA A 531 30.80 12.70 -4.03
C ALA A 531 29.29 12.45 -4.05
N GLN A 532 28.55 13.22 -4.85
CA GLN A 532 27.11 13.03 -5.02
C GLN A 532 26.79 11.76 -5.79
N GLN A 533 27.61 11.41 -6.80
CA GLN A 533 27.48 10.13 -7.51
C GLN A 533 27.68 8.90 -6.61
N SER A 534 28.35 9.08 -5.46
CA SER A 534 28.55 8.03 -4.45
C SER A 534 27.51 8.07 -3.31
N ASP A 535 26.65 9.09 -3.27
CA ASP A 535 25.61 9.27 -2.25
C ASP A 535 24.25 8.69 -2.72
N PRO A 536 23.76 7.61 -2.10
CA PRO A 536 22.48 6.99 -2.44
C PRO A 536 21.28 7.89 -2.36
N SER A 537 21.33 8.94 -1.53
CA SER A 537 20.20 9.87 -1.36
C SER A 537 19.87 10.61 -2.66
N THR A 538 20.81 10.65 -3.61
CA THR A 538 20.67 11.34 -4.89
C THR A 538 20.19 10.43 -6.03
N TYR A 539 20.20 9.11 -5.83
CA TYR A 539 19.95 8.14 -6.90
C TYR A 539 18.49 8.10 -7.29
N TYR A 540 18.24 7.97 -8.60
CA TYR A 540 16.91 7.76 -9.17
C TYR A 540 15.89 8.87 -8.81
N THR A 541 16.37 10.09 -8.57
CA THR A 541 15.55 11.25 -8.18
C THR A 541 14.89 11.95 -9.38
N ALA A 542 15.30 11.61 -10.61
CA ALA A 542 14.72 12.11 -11.85
C ALA A 542 14.87 11.08 -12.99
N ALA A 543 14.07 11.23 -14.04
CA ALA A 543 14.15 10.43 -15.26
C ALA A 543 15.01 11.14 -16.34
N PRO A 544 15.67 10.38 -17.25
CA PRO A 544 15.68 8.92 -17.33
C PRO A 544 16.60 8.28 -16.28
N ALA A 545 16.14 7.19 -15.66
CA ALA A 545 16.91 6.38 -14.70
C ALA A 545 16.53 4.90 -14.82
N ASN A 546 17.34 4.00 -14.26
CA ASN A 546 17.09 2.57 -14.34
C ASN A 546 16.13 2.16 -13.21
N TYR A 547 14.84 2.40 -13.44
CA TYR A 547 13.80 2.11 -12.45
C TYR A 547 13.59 0.61 -12.19
N TYR A 548 14.06 -0.27 -13.09
CA TYR A 548 14.17 -1.70 -12.81
C TYR A 548 15.19 -1.97 -11.69
N ALA A 549 16.39 -1.39 -11.77
CA ALA A 549 17.40 -1.55 -10.72
C ALA A 549 16.96 -0.91 -9.40
N LYS A 550 16.37 0.30 -9.46
CA LYS A 550 15.79 0.97 -8.29
C LYS A 550 14.81 0.08 -7.54
N PHE A 551 13.91 -0.61 -8.25
CA PHE A 551 12.96 -1.53 -7.63
C PHE A 551 13.69 -2.60 -6.80
N TRP A 552 14.69 -3.26 -7.36
CA TRP A 552 15.44 -4.28 -6.61
C TRP A 552 16.21 -3.72 -5.42
N HIS A 553 16.74 -2.50 -5.48
CA HIS A 553 17.31 -1.85 -4.30
C HIS A 553 16.26 -1.57 -3.23
N ASP A 554 15.09 -1.05 -3.58
CA ASP A 554 14.06 -0.70 -2.60
C ASP A 554 13.48 -1.94 -1.89
N HIS A 555 13.58 -3.11 -2.52
CA HIS A 555 13.09 -4.41 -2.02
C HIS A 555 14.21 -5.39 -1.63
N ALA A 556 15.40 -4.87 -1.29
CA ALA A 556 16.55 -5.66 -0.87
C ALA A 556 17.03 -5.35 0.56
N ILE A 557 17.62 -6.35 1.21
CA ILE A 557 18.26 -6.22 2.52
C ILE A 557 19.33 -5.12 2.44
N GLY A 558 19.23 -4.11 3.31
CA GLY A 558 20.16 -2.98 3.34
C GLY A 558 20.12 -2.08 2.10
N LYS A 559 19.11 -2.24 1.24
CA LYS A 559 19.03 -1.64 -0.10
C LYS A 559 20.19 -2.00 -1.04
N LEU A 560 20.75 -3.19 -0.85
CA LEU A 560 21.88 -3.70 -1.62
C LEU A 560 21.39 -4.74 -2.63
N ALA A 561 21.47 -4.41 -3.91
CA ALA A 561 21.00 -5.26 -5.00
C ALA A 561 21.92 -5.11 -6.22
N TYR A 562 22.20 -6.21 -6.91
CA TYR A 562 22.95 -6.18 -8.16
C TYR A 562 21.98 -6.08 -9.35
N GLY A 563 21.44 -4.88 -9.59
CA GLY A 563 20.37 -4.61 -10.55
C GLY A 563 20.85 -4.35 -11.98
N PHE A 564 22.11 -3.97 -12.15
CA PHE A 564 22.80 -3.79 -13.43
C PHE A 564 24.32 -4.01 -13.23
N PRO A 565 25.11 -4.25 -14.30
CA PRO A 565 26.56 -4.38 -14.12
C PRO A 565 27.14 -3.09 -13.52
N TYR A 566 28.20 -3.18 -12.72
CA TYR A 566 28.76 -2.03 -11.98
C TYR A 566 27.85 -1.40 -10.90
N ASP A 567 26.78 -2.08 -10.46
CA ASP A 567 26.04 -1.64 -9.26
C ASP A 567 26.91 -1.68 -7.99
N ASP A 568 28.00 -2.44 -8.02
CA ASP A 568 29.02 -2.49 -6.97
C ASP A 568 29.80 -1.16 -6.83
N TYR A 569 29.72 -0.25 -7.82
CA TYR A 569 30.24 1.10 -7.66
C TYR A 569 29.56 1.80 -6.47
N ALA A 570 30.37 2.35 -5.57
CA ALA A 570 29.96 2.91 -4.28
C ALA A 570 29.23 1.90 -3.36
N GLY A 571 29.48 0.59 -3.53
CA GLY A 571 29.06 -0.48 -2.62
C GLY A 571 27.54 -0.68 -2.57
N ARG A 572 26.87 -0.73 -3.72
CA ARG A 572 25.39 -0.86 -3.78
C ARG A 572 24.88 -2.19 -4.30
N SER A 573 25.77 -3.04 -4.79
CA SER A 573 25.44 -4.42 -5.13
C SER A 573 25.16 -5.26 -3.89
N SER A 574 24.50 -6.40 -4.06
CA SER A 574 24.34 -7.45 -3.05
C SER A 574 25.63 -8.28 -2.85
N PHE A 575 26.80 -7.69 -3.11
CA PHE A 575 28.09 -8.36 -2.98
C PHE A 575 28.53 -8.43 -1.52
N ILE A 576 28.93 -9.63 -1.10
CA ILE A 576 29.56 -9.90 0.18
C ILE A 576 30.90 -10.59 -0.05
N SER A 577 31.90 -10.16 0.71
CA SER A 577 33.23 -10.77 0.70
C SER A 577 33.77 -10.81 2.11
N HIS A 578 34.22 -11.98 2.54
CA HIS A 578 34.89 -12.12 3.83
C HIS A 578 35.80 -13.34 3.90
N GLY A 579 36.86 -13.21 4.69
CA GLY A 579 37.82 -14.28 4.96
C GLY A 579 37.29 -15.32 5.95
N ASP A 580 37.94 -16.47 6.00
CA ASP A 580 37.66 -17.56 6.93
C ASP A 580 36.16 -17.95 7.04
N PRO A 581 35.47 -18.16 5.89
CA PRO A 581 34.05 -18.45 5.89
C PRO A 581 33.78 -19.79 6.58
N GLN A 582 32.71 -19.85 7.36
CA GLN A 582 32.27 -21.06 8.05
C GLN A 582 31.09 -21.70 7.30
N TRP A 583 30.04 -20.91 7.07
CA TRP A 583 28.86 -21.36 6.34
C TRP A 583 28.21 -20.23 5.54
N LEU A 584 27.49 -20.62 4.50
CA LEU A 584 26.67 -19.76 3.68
C LEU A 584 25.24 -20.34 3.68
N LEU A 585 24.27 -19.55 4.11
CA LEU A 585 22.86 -19.88 3.92
C LEU A 585 22.38 -19.28 2.60
N VAL A 586 21.61 -20.03 1.82
CA VAL A 586 20.94 -19.53 0.63
C VAL A 586 19.45 -19.83 0.74
N ALA A 587 18.63 -18.79 0.86
CA ALA A 587 17.18 -18.89 0.92
C ALA A 587 16.57 -18.82 -0.48
N VAL A 588 15.75 -19.80 -0.83
CA VAL A 588 15.01 -19.88 -2.10
C VAL A 588 13.53 -19.67 -1.83
N GLY A 589 12.99 -18.55 -2.32
CA GLY A 589 11.62 -18.11 -2.07
C GLY A 589 10.70 -18.18 -3.28
N TRP A 590 9.40 -17.97 -3.03
CA TRP A 590 8.36 -17.95 -4.05
C TRP A 590 7.46 -16.73 -3.92
#